data_AF-A0A1S9T057-F1
#
_entry.id   AF-A0A1S9T057-F1
#
_cell.length_a   1.000
_cell.length_b   1.000
_cell.length_c   1.000
_cell.angle_alpha   90.00
_cell.angle_beta   90.00
_cell.angle_gamma   90.00
#
_symmetry.space_group_name_H-M   'P 1'
#
loop_
_entity.id
_entity.type
_entity.pdbx_description
1 polymer ?
#
loop_
_entity_poly.entity_id
_entity_poly.type
_entity_poly.pdbx_seq_one_letter_code
_entity_poly.pdbx_strand_id
1 'polypeptide(L)'
;MKLIKAPVKGFENAVIKPSNYLIEKDGDNFLLHRELKVNEISHFIEHNIFDYEGKTYLWVVANFPSEDAAKTAIQTYWNATKQLNDITK
;
A
#
# COMPACT_ATOMS: atom_id res chain seq x y z
N MET A 1 4.33 -7.06 -11.88
CA MET A 1 4.14 -5.82 -11.08
C MET A 1 5.41 -5.55 -10.27
N LYS A 2 5.67 -4.32 -9.83
CA LYS A 2 6.86 -3.95 -9.05
C LYS A 2 6.52 -3.80 -7.57
N LEU A 3 7.15 -4.59 -6.71
CA LEU A 3 6.98 -4.51 -5.26
C LEU A 3 7.77 -3.34 -4.65
N ILE A 4 7.08 -2.53 -3.86
CA ILE A 4 7.63 -1.46 -3.02
C ILE A 4 7.41 -1.86 -1.57
N LYS A 5 8.51 -2.24 -0.90
CA LYS A 5 8.49 -2.70 0.49
C LYS A 5 8.37 -1.52 1.45
N ALA A 6 7.53 -1.69 2.46
CA ALA A 6 7.38 -0.74 3.54
C ALA A 6 8.70 -0.59 4.33
N PRO A 7 9.00 0.63 4.80
CA PRO A 7 10.16 0.83 5.66
C PRO A 7 9.91 0.20 7.03
N VAL A 8 10.91 -0.52 7.53
CA VAL A 8 10.91 -1.03 8.92
C VAL A 8 11.30 0.10 9.89
N LYS A 9 12.26 0.93 9.49
CA LYS A 9 12.78 2.02 10.31
C LYS A 9 11.72 3.11 10.52
N GLY A 10 11.47 3.48 11.77
CA GLY A 10 10.47 4.46 12.16
C GLY A 10 9.07 3.90 12.43
N PHE A 11 8.89 2.57 12.32
CA PHE A 11 7.65 1.85 12.64
C PHE A 11 7.84 0.73 13.67
N GLU A 12 8.98 0.69 14.36
CA GLU A 12 9.35 -0.36 15.30
C GLU A 12 8.28 -0.55 16.38
N ASN A 13 7.87 0.57 17.00
CA ASN A 13 6.85 0.62 18.04
C ASN A 13 5.49 1.15 17.54
N ALA A 14 5.29 1.21 16.22
CA ALA A 14 4.03 1.66 15.66
C ALA A 14 2.91 0.63 15.90
N VAL A 15 1.75 1.10 16.35
CA VAL A 15 0.50 0.33 16.44
C VAL A 15 -0.01 0.05 15.03
N ILE A 16 -0.07 1.07 14.18
CA ILE A 16 -0.47 0.95 12.78
C ILE A 16 0.79 0.68 11.95
N LYS A 17 0.99 -0.57 11.53
CA LYS A 17 2.10 -0.95 10.64
C LYS A 17 1.85 -0.51 9.19
N PRO A 18 2.88 0.00 8.48
CA PRO A 18 2.76 0.41 7.09
C PRO A 18 2.53 -0.81 6.17
N SER A 19 1.78 -0.62 5.09
CA SER A 19 1.58 -1.65 4.05
C SER A 19 2.68 -1.61 3.00
N ASN A 20 2.99 -2.76 2.39
CA ASN A 20 3.69 -2.80 1.12
C ASN A 20 2.73 -2.45 -0.03
N TYR A 21 3.30 -2.13 -1.20
CA TYR A 21 2.54 -1.80 -2.39
C TYR A 21 3.10 -2.47 -3.64
N LEU A 22 2.24 -2.73 -4.61
CA LEU A 22 2.62 -3.06 -5.98
C LEU A 22 2.36 -1.85 -6.88
N ILE A 23 3.30 -1.55 -7.77
CA ILE A 23 3.09 -0.65 -8.89
C ILE A 23 2.98 -1.50 -10.16
N GLU A 24 1.86 -1.39 -10.86
CA GLU A 24 1.60 -2.00 -12.16
C GLU A 24 1.70 -0.93 -13.26
N LYS A 25 2.34 -1.24 -14.38
CA LYS A 25 2.30 -0.39 -15.57
C LYS A 25 1.07 -0.77 -16.39
N ASP A 26 0.18 0.18 -16.62
CA ASP A 26 -1.06 -0.01 -17.38
C ASP A 26 -1.20 1.09 -18.45
N GLY A 27 -0.93 0.76 -19.71
CA GLY A 27 -0.84 1.74 -20.79
C GLY A 27 0.13 2.88 -20.47
N ASP A 28 -0.33 4.13 -20.56
CA ASP A 28 0.45 5.31 -20.19
C ASP A 28 0.49 5.59 -18.67
N ASN A 29 -0.31 4.86 -17.90
CA ASN A 29 -0.51 5.06 -16.47
C ASN A 29 0.22 4.03 -15.61
N PHE A 30 0.15 4.24 -14.29
CA PHE A 30 0.69 3.37 -13.25
C PHE A 30 -0.37 3.14 -12.16
N LEU A 31 -0.81 1.90 -12.01
CA LEU A 31 -1.78 1.50 -11.00
C LEU A 31 -1.06 1.12 -9.71
N LEU A 32 -1.63 1.55 -8.59
CA LEU A 32 -1.13 1.25 -7.26
C LEU A 32 -2.04 0.24 -6.58
N HIS A 33 -1.47 -0.81 -6.01
CA HIS A 33 -2.20 -1.84 -5.26
C HIS A 33 -1.60 -1.95 -3.85
N ARG A 34 -2.44 -1.94 -2.82
CA ARG A 34 -2.00 -2.01 -1.41
C ARG A 34 -2.06 -3.45 -0.92
N GLU A 35 -1.00 -3.93 -0.28
CA GLU A 35 -1.02 -5.23 0.41
C GLU A 35 -2.00 -5.17 1.60
N LEU A 36 -2.89 -6.14 1.65
CA LEU A 36 -3.83 -6.36 2.75
C LEU A 36 -3.24 -7.29 3.79
N LYS A 37 -3.44 -6.96 5.06
CA LYS A 37 -3.20 -7.90 6.16
C LYS A 37 -4.36 -8.89 6.24
N VAL A 38 -4.10 -10.08 6.79
CA VAL A 38 -5.10 -11.16 6.92
C VAL A 38 -6.39 -10.69 7.58
N ASN A 39 -6.29 -9.85 8.61
CA ASN A 39 -7.45 -9.30 9.32
C ASN A 39 -8.19 -8.18 8.57
N GLU A 40 -7.61 -7.64 7.49
CA GLU A 40 -8.26 -6.67 6.61
C GLU A 40 -9.06 -7.35 5.49
N ILE A 41 -8.66 -8.55 5.04
CA ILE A 41 -9.20 -9.21 3.84
C ILE A 41 -10.73 -9.33 3.86
N SER A 42 -11.32 -9.74 4.98
CA SER A 42 -12.78 -9.90 5.10
C SER A 42 -13.55 -8.60 4.88
N HIS A 43 -12.94 -7.45 5.15
CA HIS A 43 -13.55 -6.13 4.95
C HIS A 43 -13.56 -5.71 3.47
N PHE A 44 -12.71 -6.34 2.66
CA PHE A 44 -12.52 -5.99 1.25
C PHE A 44 -12.88 -7.13 0.31
N ILE A 45 -13.47 -8.23 0.80
CA ILE A 45 -13.78 -9.38 -0.05
C ILE A 45 -14.80 -9.01 -1.15
N GLU A 46 -15.66 -8.02 -0.87
CA GLU A 46 -16.60 -7.44 -1.85
C GLU A 46 -15.96 -6.34 -2.72
N HIS A 47 -14.79 -5.83 -2.32
CA HIS A 47 -14.02 -4.82 -3.03
C HIS A 47 -12.84 -5.48 -3.75
N ASN A 48 -13.09 -6.03 -4.94
CA ASN A 48 -12.09 -6.62 -5.86
C ASN A 48 -10.67 -6.75 -5.26
N ILE A 49 -10.32 -7.94 -4.80
CA ILE A 49 -8.97 -8.27 -4.32
C ILE A 49 -8.34 -9.28 -5.27
N PHE A 50 -7.02 -9.37 -5.25
CA PHE A 50 -6.29 -10.36 -6.03
C PHE A 50 -5.06 -10.86 -5.27
N ASP A 51 -4.65 -12.08 -5.59
CA ASP A 51 -3.44 -12.68 -5.03
C ASP A 51 -2.25 -12.52 -5.98
N TYR A 52 -1.11 -12.14 -5.42
CA TYR A 52 0.16 -12.01 -6.13
C TYR A 52 1.30 -12.44 -5.21
N GLU A 53 2.15 -13.37 -5.66
CA GLU A 53 3.29 -13.91 -4.89
C GLU A 53 2.93 -14.37 -3.45
N GLY A 54 1.74 -14.95 -3.28
CA GLY A 54 1.27 -15.46 -1.97
C GLY A 54 0.81 -14.37 -0.99
N LYS A 55 0.59 -13.15 -1.47
CA LYS A 55 0.03 -12.02 -0.72
C LYS A 55 -1.25 -11.52 -1.41
N THR A 56 -2.18 -11.00 -0.62
CA THR A 56 -3.45 -10.47 -1.11
C THR A 56 -3.38 -8.95 -1.20
N TYR A 57 -3.88 -8.39 -2.29
CA TYR A 57 -3.83 -6.96 -2.59
C TYR A 57 -5.21 -6.42 -2.95
N LEU A 58 -5.44 -5.14 -2.61
CA LEU A 58 -6.58 -4.39 -3.13
C LEU A 58 -6.40 -4.11 -4.62
N TRP A 59 -7.43 -4.36 -5.42
CA TRP A 59 -7.47 -3.95 -6.82
C TRP A 59 -7.53 -2.42 -6.92
N VAL A 60 -6.41 -1.83 -7.36
CA VAL A 60 -6.28 -0.41 -7.72
C VAL A 60 -6.76 0.55 -6.62
N VAL A 61 -5.85 0.94 -5.73
CA VAL A 61 -6.13 2.00 -4.74
C VAL A 61 -5.94 3.41 -5.32
N ALA A 62 -5.15 3.55 -6.39
CA ALA A 62 -4.93 4.81 -7.08
C ALA A 62 -4.31 4.58 -8.48
N ASN A 63 -4.42 5.59 -9.34
CA ASN A 63 -3.81 5.64 -10.67
C ASN A 63 -2.94 6.91 -10.78
N PHE A 64 -1.73 6.77 -11.32
CA PHE A 64 -0.77 7.84 -11.46
C PHE A 64 -0.23 7.97 -12.90
N PRO A 65 0.10 9.19 -13.35
CA PRO A 65 0.67 9.43 -14.67
C PRO A 65 2.14 9.00 -14.80
N SER A 66 2.82 8.70 -13.68
CA SER A 66 4.21 8.25 -13.69
C SER A 66 4.54 7.33 -12.51
N GLU A 67 5.58 6.51 -12.66
CA GLU A 67 6.07 5.65 -11.57
C GLU A 67 6.53 6.48 -10.36
N ASP A 68 7.14 7.64 -10.60
CA ASP A 68 7.66 8.51 -9.54
C ASP A 68 6.52 9.21 -8.77
N ALA A 69 5.42 9.57 -9.45
CA ALA A 69 4.21 10.02 -8.77
C ALA A 69 3.63 8.92 -7.87
N ALA A 70 3.58 7.67 -8.34
CA ALA A 70 3.14 6.54 -7.54
C ALA A 70 4.04 6.30 -6.31
N LYS A 71 5.37 6.35 -6.47
CA LYS A 71 6.32 6.26 -5.34
C LYS A 71 6.13 7.39 -4.34
N THR A 72 5.90 8.61 -4.81
CA THR A 72 5.65 9.78 -3.96
C THR A 72 4.36 9.61 -3.13
N ALA A 73 3.31 9.04 -3.73
CA ALA A 73 2.08 8.71 -3.03
C ALA A 73 2.31 7.65 -1.94
N ILE A 74 3.05 6.58 -2.26
CA ILE A 74 3.41 5.53 -1.28
C ILE A 74 4.13 6.16 -0.07
N GLN A 75 5.12 7.03 -0.32
CA GLN A 75 5.84 7.71 0.75
C GLN A 75 4.92 8.60 1.60
N THR A 76 3.98 9.31 0.96
CA THR A 76 2.97 10.13 1.64
C THR A 76 2.06 9.27 2.52
N TYR A 77 1.61 8.11 2.05
CA TYR A 77 0.78 7.19 2.83
C TYR A 77 1.52 6.63 4.05
N TRP A 78 2.80 6.29 3.92
CA TRP A 78 3.61 5.90 5.07
C TRP A 78 3.78 7.05 6.05
N ASN A 79 4.03 8.28 5.57
CA ASN A 79 4.14 9.45 6.45
C ASN A 79 2.83 9.72 7.20
N ALA A 80 1.68 9.61 6.54
CA ALA A 80 0.36 9.72 7.18
C ALA A 80 0.16 8.62 8.23
N THR A 81 0.56 7.38 7.92
CA THR A 81 0.52 6.26 8.88
C THR A 81 1.37 6.57 10.11
N LYS A 82 2.54 7.18 9.94
CA LYS A 82 3.42 7.60 11.04
C LYS A 82 2.75 8.69 11.90
N GLN A 83 2.16 9.70 11.27
CA GLN A 83 1.43 10.75 11.97
C GLN A 83 0.23 10.20 12.76
N LEU A 84 -0.53 9.27 12.20
CA LEU A 84 -1.62 8.59 12.91
C LEU A 84 -1.11 7.86 14.14
N ASN A 85 0.02 7.15 14.03
CA ASN A 85 0.65 6.50 15.18
C ASN A 85 1.05 7.49 16.29
N ASP A 86 1.45 8.71 15.93
CA ASP A 86 1.84 9.73 16.90
C ASP A 86 0.62 10.32 17.64
N ILE A 87 -0.57 10.28 17.03
CA ILE A 87 -1.83 10.70 17.66
C ILE A 87 -2.41 9.58 18.55
N THR A 88 -2.19 8.32 18.18
CA THR A 88 -2.74 7.15 18.91
C THR A 88 -1.88 6.65 20.07
N LYS A 89 -0.71 7.27 20.30
CA LYS A 89 0.16 7.00 21.47
C LYS A 89 -0.34 7.76 22.69
#